data_AF-A0A9P6JKF1-F1
#
_entry.id   AF-A0A9P6JKF1-F1
#
_cell.length_a   1.000
_cell.length_b   1.000
_cell.length_c   1.000
_cell.angle_alpha   90.00
_cell.angle_beta   90.00
_cell.angle_gamma   90.00
#
_symmetry.space_group_name_H-M   'P 1'
#
loop_
_entity.id
_entity.type
_entity.pdbx_description
1 polymer ?
#
loop_
_entity_poly.entity_id
_entity_poly.type
_entity_poly.pdbx_seq_one_letter_code
_entity_poly.pdbx_strand_id
1 'polypeptide(L)'
;MEVILSNNSNVLNTKLITAHDGAVIYSVETKQHSLFGGREVTYLKDFNPCSSTTKRRSVRLGWVRGQQGRGREFGWGKTKDDEVVVGLINWKKKIIEVGGTRRSVDDVRKKVGGKMFSLSLSNASKTFSSETSEDGRSSVGTSSRDSMALTKVTGLSLRLPTLKVEKGLKKREVWQWREGHDGYEFVHGDHGWEIINRSSSTTSGSLSVPYRPHIFGKPKAVTLELSSEALRKDEVFLLLAMIYSEAKRQEKTTETVLEIHLTALDAAF
;
A
#
# COMPACT_ATOMS: atom_id res chain seq x y z
N MET A 1 3.83 -13.86 7.06
CA MET A 1 5.22 -13.47 7.39
C MET A 1 5.14 -12.30 8.31
N GLU A 2 5.77 -12.41 9.47
CA GLU A 2 5.87 -11.32 10.44
C GLU A 2 7.31 -10.78 10.40
N VAL A 3 7.41 -9.46 10.23
CA VAL A 3 8.66 -8.73 10.05
C VAL A 3 8.69 -7.58 11.05
N ILE A 4 9.79 -7.44 11.75
CA ILE A 4 10.05 -6.35 12.70
C ILE A 4 10.99 -5.36 12.03
N LEU A 5 10.67 -4.07 12.13
CA LEU A 5 11.57 -3.02 11.70
C LEU A 5 12.60 -2.77 12.80
N SER A 6 13.88 -2.93 12.48
CA SER A 6 15.00 -2.66 13.41
C SER A 6 15.00 -1.24 13.98
N ASN A 7 14.47 -0.28 13.24
CA ASN A 7 14.29 1.10 13.69
C ASN A 7 12.82 1.33 14.05
N ASN A 8 12.55 1.46 15.35
CA ASN A 8 11.19 1.58 15.90
C ASN A 8 10.41 2.82 15.46
N SER A 9 11.04 3.80 14.81
CA SER A 9 10.38 5.07 14.47
C SER A 9 10.52 5.49 13.01
N ASN A 10 11.53 5.00 12.30
CA ASN A 10 11.87 5.48 10.97
C ASN A 10 11.84 4.34 9.95
N VAL A 11 10.79 4.33 9.11
CA VAL A 11 10.64 3.35 8.02
C VAL A 11 11.61 3.57 6.87
N LEU A 12 12.28 4.72 6.79
CA LEU A 12 13.10 5.11 5.64
C LEU A 12 14.56 4.66 5.72
N ASN A 13 15.04 4.33 6.92
CA ASN A 13 16.40 3.87 7.19
C ASN A 13 16.31 2.75 8.23
N THR A 14 15.90 1.56 7.77
CA THR A 14 15.62 0.41 8.64
C THR A 14 15.92 -0.90 7.93
N LYS A 15 16.26 -1.92 8.71
CA LYS A 15 16.29 -3.32 8.29
C LYS A 15 14.96 -3.99 8.66
N LEU A 16 14.47 -4.80 7.73
CA LEU A 16 13.32 -5.68 7.90
C LEU A 16 13.85 -7.03 8.35
N ILE A 17 13.52 -7.37 9.59
CA ILE A 17 14.04 -8.53 10.28
C ILE A 17 12.89 -9.53 10.51
N THR A 18 13.11 -10.82 10.30
CA THR A 18 12.13 -11.85 10.66
C THR A 18 11.85 -11.87 12.17
N ALA A 19 10.58 -11.98 12.55
CA ALA A 19 10.22 -12.12 13.96
C ALA A 19 10.71 -13.44 14.59
N HIS A 20 10.82 -14.50 13.78
CA HIS A 20 11.15 -15.85 14.26
C HIS A 20 12.63 -16.04 14.62
N ASP A 21 13.54 -15.63 13.74
CA ASP A 21 14.98 -15.93 13.83
C ASP A 21 15.88 -14.69 13.78
N GLY A 22 15.32 -13.48 13.65
CA GLY A 22 16.11 -12.26 13.66
C GLY A 22 16.96 -12.06 12.39
N ALA A 23 16.67 -12.79 11.32
CA ALA A 23 17.37 -12.69 10.05
C ALA A 23 16.94 -11.44 9.28
N VAL A 24 17.90 -10.72 8.71
CA VAL A 24 17.63 -9.57 7.85
C VAL A 24 17.20 -10.07 6.47
N ILE A 25 16.01 -9.67 6.02
CA ILE A 25 15.50 -10.02 4.70
C ILE A 25 15.65 -8.84 3.75
N TYR A 26 15.25 -7.65 4.20
CA TYR A 26 15.42 -6.43 3.41
C TYR A 26 16.09 -5.33 4.20
N SER A 27 16.76 -4.42 3.49
CA SER A 27 17.14 -3.12 4.01
C SER A 27 16.50 -2.00 3.20
N VAL A 28 15.93 -1.04 3.92
CA VAL A 28 15.43 0.21 3.39
C VAL A 28 16.47 1.29 3.69
N GLU A 29 16.96 1.94 2.64
CA GLU A 29 17.94 3.02 2.74
C GLU A 29 17.44 4.22 1.95
N THR A 30 17.34 5.38 2.59
CA THR A 30 16.91 6.63 1.95
C THR A 30 18.04 7.63 1.88
N LYS A 31 18.37 8.02 0.66
CA LYS A 31 19.31 9.12 0.39
C LYS A 31 18.58 10.46 0.46
N GLN A 32 19.11 11.37 1.28
CA GLN A 32 18.63 12.73 1.42
C GLN A 32 19.50 13.68 0.60
N HIS A 33 18.90 14.76 0.09
CA HIS A 33 19.63 15.81 -0.62
C HIS A 33 20.13 16.87 0.37
N SER A 34 21.45 17.14 0.35
CA SER A 34 22.19 17.89 1.39
C SER A 34 21.75 19.34 1.60
N LEU A 35 21.02 19.94 0.66
CA LEU A 35 20.74 21.39 0.66
C LEU A 35 19.31 21.78 1.08
N PHE A 36 18.32 20.89 1.02
CA PHE A 36 16.92 21.25 1.26
C PHE A 36 16.13 20.23 2.09
N GLY A 37 16.82 19.31 2.78
CA GLY A 37 16.18 18.33 3.68
C GLY A 37 15.22 17.35 3.00
N GLY A 38 15.12 17.38 1.66
CA GLY A 38 14.23 16.52 0.89
C GLY A 38 14.78 15.11 0.69
N ARG A 39 13.88 14.13 0.67
CA ARG A 39 14.17 12.75 0.28
C ARG A 39 14.40 12.72 -1.23
N GLU A 40 15.46 12.08 -1.70
CA GLU A 40 15.73 11.94 -3.13
C GLU A 40 15.28 10.55 -3.62
N VAL A 41 15.88 9.51 -3.05
CA VAL A 41 15.61 8.12 -3.43
C VAL A 41 15.59 7.23 -2.18
N THR A 42 14.59 6.37 -2.07
CA THR A 42 14.58 5.24 -1.13
C THR A 42 14.83 3.96 -1.91
N TYR A 43 15.80 3.17 -1.46
CA TYR A 43 16.14 1.87 -2.01
C TYR A 43 15.61 0.78 -1.09
N LEU A 44 15.05 -0.27 -1.70
CA LEU A 44 14.74 -1.53 -1.04
C LEU A 44 15.70 -2.59 -1.56
N LYS A 45 16.52 -3.12 -0.65
CA LYS A 45 17.58 -4.08 -0.96
C LYS A 45 17.28 -5.43 -0.32
N ASP A 46 17.46 -6.49 -1.09
CA ASP A 46 17.31 -7.88 -0.65
C ASP A 46 18.66 -8.40 -0.13
N PHE A 47 18.64 -8.96 1.08
CA PHE A 47 19.78 -9.55 1.79
C PHE A 47 19.95 -11.04 1.52
N ASN A 48 18.93 -11.71 0.97
CA ASN A 48 19.00 -13.12 0.62
C ASN A 48 18.63 -13.33 -0.85
N PRO A 49 19.37 -12.71 -1.79
CA PRO A 49 19.13 -12.91 -3.20
C PRO A 49 19.35 -14.39 -3.53
N CYS A 50 18.29 -15.08 -3.96
CA CYS A 50 18.36 -16.50 -4.28
C CYS A 50 19.45 -16.72 -5.35
N SER A 51 20.56 -17.33 -4.95
CA SER A 51 21.80 -17.47 -5.74
C SER A 51 21.63 -18.27 -7.03
N SER A 52 20.54 -19.03 -7.14
CA SER A 52 20.21 -19.86 -8.30
C SER A 52 19.57 -19.08 -9.44
N THR A 53 18.95 -17.94 -9.17
CA THR A 53 18.31 -17.12 -10.19
C THR A 53 19.31 -16.20 -10.86
N THR A 54 19.96 -16.79 -11.85
CA THR A 54 20.32 -16.15 -13.10
C THR A 54 21.67 -15.43 -13.05
N LYS A 55 22.53 -15.72 -14.05
CA LYS A 55 23.24 -14.69 -14.81
C LYS A 55 22.20 -13.67 -15.32
N ARG A 56 21.48 -12.98 -14.42
CA ARG A 56 20.64 -11.85 -14.74
C ARG A 56 21.69 -10.90 -15.27
N ARG A 57 21.71 -10.78 -16.60
CA ARG A 57 22.52 -9.80 -17.31
C ARG A 57 22.48 -8.60 -16.39
N SER A 58 23.61 -8.26 -15.76
CA SER A 58 23.78 -6.96 -15.16
C SER A 58 23.22 -6.06 -16.24
N VAL A 59 22.06 -5.47 -15.99
CA VAL A 59 21.44 -4.58 -16.94
C VAL A 59 22.37 -3.38 -16.87
N ARG A 60 23.50 -3.49 -17.60
CA ARG A 60 24.11 -2.35 -18.26
C ARG A 60 22.94 -1.78 -19.01
N LEU A 61 22.34 -0.76 -18.43
CA LEU A 61 21.47 0.17 -19.14
C LEU A 61 22.30 0.60 -20.34
N GLY A 62 22.14 -0.13 -21.44
CA GLY A 62 22.71 0.20 -22.72
C GLY A 62 21.97 1.44 -23.15
N TRP A 63 22.55 2.59 -22.83
CA TRP A 63 22.13 3.86 -23.38
C TRP A 63 22.10 3.71 -24.90
N VAL A 64 20.90 3.81 -25.47
CA VAL A 64 20.77 4.13 -26.88
C VAL A 64 21.40 5.52 -27.02
N ARG A 65 22.58 5.53 -27.62
CA ARG A 65 23.49 6.66 -27.76
C ARG A 65 22.83 7.71 -28.64
N GLY A 66 22.11 8.65 -28.03
CA GLY A 66 21.47 9.77 -28.70
C GLY A 66 21.38 10.96 -27.75
N GLN A 67 22.19 11.97 -28.05
CA GLN A 67 22.28 13.29 -27.40
C GLN A 67 23.05 13.41 -26.06
N GLN A 68 24.12 14.17 -26.22
CA GLN A 68 25.20 14.58 -25.35
C GLN A 68 24.70 15.65 -24.36
N GLY A 69 24.03 15.24 -23.29
CA GLY A 69 23.72 16.09 -22.14
C GLY A 69 24.33 15.48 -20.88
N ARG A 70 25.24 16.20 -20.21
CA ARG A 70 25.96 15.77 -18.99
C ARG A 70 25.00 15.50 -17.81
N GLY A 71 24.30 14.37 -17.82
CA GLY A 71 23.57 13.84 -16.67
C GLY A 71 24.42 12.76 -16.00
N ARG A 72 24.76 12.94 -14.71
CA ARG A 72 25.44 11.89 -13.93
C ARG A 72 24.51 10.65 -13.87
N GLU A 73 24.96 9.56 -14.48
CA GLU A 73 24.23 8.30 -14.54
C GLU A 73 24.24 7.60 -13.17
N PHE A 74 23.07 7.23 -12.66
CA PHE A 74 22.93 6.33 -11.50
C PHE A 74 22.92 4.87 -12.00
N GLY A 75 24.11 4.30 -12.18
CA GLY A 75 24.28 2.87 -12.44
C GLY A 75 24.00 2.04 -11.18
N TRP A 76 23.36 0.88 -11.34
CA TRP A 76 23.21 -0.14 -10.30
C TRP A 76 24.58 -0.80 -10.06
N GLY A 77 25.45 -0.12 -9.31
CA GLY A 77 26.75 -0.66 -8.90
C GLY A 77 26.55 -1.72 -7.82
N LYS A 78 27.25 -2.85 -7.95
CA LYS A 78 27.42 -3.79 -6.83
C LYS A 78 28.09 -3.02 -5.69
N THR A 79 27.40 -2.88 -4.57
CA THR A 79 27.99 -2.40 -3.32
C THR A 79 28.93 -3.45 -2.75
N LYS A 80 29.77 -3.07 -1.79
CA LYS A 80 30.81 -3.93 -1.20
C LYS A 80 30.26 -5.16 -0.48
N ASP A 81 28.96 -5.15 -0.23
CA ASP A 81 28.14 -6.23 0.30
C ASP A 81 27.16 -6.64 -0.83
N ASP A 82 26.94 -7.95 -1.01
CA ASP A 82 26.15 -8.58 -2.09
C ASP A 82 24.64 -8.23 -2.10
N GLU A 83 24.27 -7.07 -1.56
CA GLU A 83 22.92 -6.53 -1.53
C GLU A 83 22.43 -6.25 -2.95
N VAL A 84 21.31 -6.88 -3.31
CA VAL A 84 20.65 -6.64 -4.60
C VAL A 84 19.50 -5.68 -4.36
N VAL A 85 19.54 -4.51 -5.01
CA VAL A 85 18.42 -3.58 -4.95
C VAL A 85 17.26 -4.16 -5.78
N VAL A 86 16.13 -4.47 -5.12
CA VAL A 86 14.95 -5.10 -5.74
C VAL A 86 13.86 -4.08 -6.11
N GLY A 87 13.90 -2.90 -5.50
CA GLY A 87 13.01 -1.80 -5.84
C GLY A 87 13.46 -0.46 -5.28
N LEU A 88 12.84 0.62 -5.76
CA LEU A 88 13.11 1.97 -5.27
C LEU A 88 11.91 2.90 -5.40
N ILE A 89 11.94 3.99 -4.63
CA ILE A 89 11.04 5.13 -4.70
C ILE A 89 11.89 6.35 -5.03
N ASN A 90 11.65 6.97 -6.19
CA ASN A 90 12.19 8.28 -6.50
C ASN A 90 11.17 9.35 -6.07
N TRP A 91 11.44 10.01 -4.94
CA TRP A 91 10.52 10.97 -4.32
C TRP A 91 10.33 12.23 -5.16
N LYS A 92 11.42 12.72 -5.76
CA LYS A 92 11.41 13.93 -6.58
C LYS A 92 10.61 13.73 -7.87
N LYS A 93 10.82 12.60 -8.54
CA LYS A 93 10.12 12.25 -9.79
C LYS A 93 8.75 11.60 -9.55
N LYS A 94 8.43 11.24 -8.30
CA LYS A 94 7.25 10.45 -7.93
C LYS A 94 7.14 9.17 -8.76
N ILE A 95 8.22 8.38 -8.79
CA ILE A 95 8.29 7.11 -9.52
C ILE A 95 8.58 5.99 -8.54
N ILE A 96 7.92 4.84 -8.75
CA ILE A 96 8.24 3.57 -8.08
C ILE A 96 8.81 2.62 -9.13
N GLU A 97 9.86 1.90 -8.76
CA GLU A 97 10.47 0.87 -9.59
C GLU A 97 10.46 -0.47 -8.84
N VAL A 98 9.92 -1.51 -9.48
CA VAL A 98 9.89 -2.89 -8.95
C VAL A 98 10.47 -3.81 -10.02
N GLY A 99 11.52 -4.54 -9.68
CA GLY A 99 12.13 -5.51 -10.61
C GLY A 99 12.59 -4.91 -11.94
N GLY A 100 13.04 -3.65 -11.96
CA GLY A 100 13.47 -2.93 -13.16
C GLY A 100 12.35 -2.26 -13.96
N THR A 101 11.08 -2.45 -13.59
CA THR A 101 9.94 -1.78 -14.24
C THR A 101 9.56 -0.52 -13.46
N ARG A 102 9.47 0.63 -14.16
CA ARG A 102 9.15 1.93 -13.57
C ARG A 102 7.71 2.33 -13.82
N ARG A 103 7.06 2.91 -12.81
CA ARG A 103 5.71 3.49 -12.89
C ARG A 103 5.65 4.80 -12.12
N SER A 104 4.81 5.73 -12.57
CA SER A 104 4.55 6.92 -11.75
C SER A 104 3.72 6.52 -10.53
N VAL A 105 3.92 7.22 -9.41
CA VAL A 105 3.13 7.01 -8.19
C VAL A 105 1.66 7.28 -8.47
N ASP A 106 1.34 8.27 -9.29
CA ASP A 106 -0.04 8.65 -9.60
C ASP A 106 -0.76 7.57 -10.45
N ASP A 107 -0.03 6.83 -11.29
CA ASP A 107 -0.60 5.69 -12.04
C ASP A 107 -0.95 4.53 -11.12
N VAL A 108 -0.07 4.23 -10.16
CA VAL A 108 -0.24 3.07 -9.26
C VAL A 108 -1.08 3.39 -8.04
N ARG A 109 -1.29 4.66 -7.70
CA ARG A 109 -2.03 5.11 -6.50
C ARG A 109 -3.25 5.93 -6.88
N LYS A 110 -4.43 5.34 -6.70
CA LYS A 110 -5.73 5.95 -6.94
C LYS A 110 -6.34 6.40 -5.61
N LYS A 111 -6.74 7.68 -5.51
CA LYS A 111 -7.49 8.18 -4.36
C LYS A 111 -8.94 7.71 -4.43
N VAL A 112 -9.39 6.99 -3.42
CA VAL A 112 -10.80 6.60 -3.28
C VAL A 112 -11.51 7.73 -2.53
N GLY A 113 -12.40 8.46 -3.20
CA GLY A 113 -13.25 9.47 -2.56
C GLY A 113 -12.96 10.93 -2.93
N GLY A 114 -12.08 11.21 -3.88
CA GLY A 114 -11.96 12.54 -4.48
C GLY A 114 -13.03 12.76 -5.55
N LYS A 115 -14.26 13.10 -5.15
CA LYS A 115 -15.31 13.70 -6.00
C LYS A 115 -15.36 13.17 -7.44
N MET A 116 -15.67 11.88 -7.61
CA MET A 116 -16.01 11.31 -8.92
C MET A 116 -17.47 11.68 -9.27
N PHE A 117 -17.69 12.98 -9.48
CA PHE A 117 -18.76 13.56 -10.30
C PHE A 117 -18.07 14.31 -11.45
N SER A 118 -17.30 13.57 -12.23
CA SER A 118 -17.09 13.88 -13.64
C SER A 118 -16.75 12.57 -14.34
N LEU A 119 -17.76 11.69 -14.41
CA LEU A 119 -17.80 10.73 -15.49
C LEU A 119 -17.79 11.56 -16.78
N SER A 120 -16.64 11.59 -17.45
CA SER A 120 -16.62 11.77 -18.88
C SER A 120 -17.43 10.60 -19.44
N LEU A 121 -18.71 10.84 -19.73
CA LEU A 121 -19.49 10.01 -20.63
C LEU A 121 -18.84 10.16 -22.02
N SER A 122 -17.84 9.33 -22.30
CA SER A 122 -17.50 9.02 -23.68
C SER A 122 -18.63 8.14 -24.22
N ASN A 123 -19.49 8.79 -25.01
CA ASN A 123 -20.54 8.25 -25.87
C ASN A 123 -20.43 6.75 -26.15
N ALA A 124 -21.19 5.94 -25.40
CA ALA A 124 -21.64 4.65 -25.87
C ALA A 124 -22.85 4.90 -26.78
N SER A 125 -22.60 5.07 -28.07
CA SER A 125 -23.62 4.96 -29.11
C SER A 125 -24.27 3.58 -29.01
N LYS A 126 -25.50 3.56 -28.51
CA LYS A 126 -26.42 2.43 -28.56
C LYS A 126 -26.64 2.04 -30.03
N THR A 127 -26.12 0.90 -30.45
CA THR A 127 -26.74 0.10 -31.51
C THR A 127 -27.64 -0.91 -30.81
N PHE A 128 -28.93 -0.63 -30.85
CA PHE A 128 -29.99 -1.51 -30.37
C PHE A 128 -30.29 -2.52 -31.48
N SER A 129 -29.93 -3.78 -31.25
CA SER A 129 -30.35 -4.89 -32.08
C SER A 129 -31.21 -5.81 -31.22
N SER A 130 -32.48 -5.85 -31.59
CA SER A 130 -33.51 -6.77 -31.12
C SER A 130 -33.14 -8.21 -31.47
N GLU A 131 -33.35 -9.14 -30.55
CA GLU A 131 -33.68 -10.51 -30.94
C GLU A 131 -34.56 -11.19 -29.88
N THR A 132 -35.52 -11.91 -30.43
CA THR A 132 -36.72 -12.49 -29.85
C THR A 132 -36.50 -13.91 -29.32
N SER A 133 -37.27 -14.24 -28.28
CA SER A 133 -38.03 -15.49 -28.07
C SER A 133 -37.37 -16.85 -28.37
N GLU A 134 -37.36 -17.77 -27.39
CA GLU A 134 -38.31 -18.89 -27.35
C GLU A 134 -38.10 -19.82 -26.12
N ASP A 135 -39.20 -20.49 -25.80
CA ASP A 135 -39.54 -21.31 -24.64
C ASP A 135 -38.76 -22.64 -24.47
N GLY A 136 -38.80 -23.20 -23.25
CA GLY A 136 -38.37 -24.58 -22.99
C GLY A 136 -38.68 -25.10 -21.57
N ARG A 137 -39.76 -25.89 -21.47
CA ARG A 137 -40.46 -26.49 -20.31
C ARG A 137 -39.71 -27.48 -19.37
N SER A 138 -40.21 -27.50 -18.12
CA SER A 138 -40.47 -28.65 -17.18
C SER A 138 -39.27 -29.42 -16.58
N SER A 139 -39.26 -29.92 -15.34
CA SER A 139 -40.28 -30.66 -14.57
C SER A 139 -39.88 -30.76 -13.07
N VAL A 140 -40.82 -30.60 -12.11
CA VAL A 140 -41.43 -31.63 -11.22
C VAL A 140 -40.51 -32.27 -10.16
N GLY A 141 -40.85 -32.13 -8.86
CA GLY A 141 -40.25 -32.94 -7.78
C GLY A 141 -40.57 -32.54 -6.32
N THR A 142 -41.78 -32.87 -5.85
CA THR A 142 -42.19 -33.33 -4.49
C THR A 142 -41.74 -32.64 -3.18
N SER A 143 -42.72 -32.01 -2.52
CA SER A 143 -43.24 -32.31 -1.16
C SER A 143 -42.27 -32.79 -0.06
N SER A 144 -42.06 -31.96 0.96
CA SER A 144 -42.00 -32.44 2.35
C SER A 144 -42.71 -31.46 3.29
N ARG A 145 -43.72 -31.98 3.98
CA ARG A 145 -44.45 -31.33 5.07
C ARG A 145 -43.59 -31.38 6.32
N ASP A 146 -43.31 -30.23 6.93
CA ASP A 146 -42.96 -30.22 8.35
C ASP A 146 -43.52 -29.01 9.10
N SER A 147 -44.39 -29.34 10.06
CA SER A 147 -44.59 -28.74 11.38
C SER A 147 -44.50 -27.21 11.55
N MET A 148 -45.66 -26.55 11.54
CA MET A 148 -45.84 -25.20 12.08
C MET A 148 -45.89 -25.24 13.61
N ALA A 149 -44.79 -24.87 14.27
CA ALA A 149 -44.79 -24.47 15.67
C ALA A 149 -45.10 -22.97 15.77
N LEU A 150 -46.28 -22.63 16.26
CA LEU A 150 -46.74 -21.27 16.50
C LEU A 150 -45.95 -20.68 17.68
N THR A 151 -44.86 -19.97 17.38
CA THR A 151 -44.07 -19.27 18.41
C THR A 151 -44.62 -17.87 18.61
N LYS A 152 -45.01 -17.60 19.86
CA LYS A 152 -45.61 -16.36 20.35
C LYS A 152 -44.63 -15.19 20.19
N VAL A 153 -44.84 -14.33 19.19
CA VAL A 153 -44.04 -13.12 18.97
C VAL A 153 -44.45 -12.05 19.97
N THR A 154 -43.75 -11.99 21.10
CA THR A 154 -43.83 -10.88 22.05
C THR A 154 -42.77 -9.83 21.71
N GLY A 155 -43.22 -8.62 21.35
CA GLY A 155 -42.45 -7.39 21.55
C GLY A 155 -41.41 -7.06 20.47
N LEU A 156 -41.87 -6.66 19.29
CA LEU A 156 -41.05 -5.90 18.33
C LEU A 156 -40.79 -4.48 18.88
N SER A 157 -39.81 -4.35 19.76
CA SER A 157 -39.17 -3.07 20.02
C SER A 157 -38.29 -2.74 18.81
N LEU A 158 -38.83 -1.94 17.89
CA LEU A 158 -38.10 -1.35 16.77
C LEU A 158 -37.04 -0.38 17.31
N ARG A 159 -35.95 -0.93 17.86
CA ARG A 159 -34.70 -0.19 18.05
C ARG A 159 -34.14 0.03 16.66
N LEU A 160 -34.45 1.20 16.09
CA LEU A 160 -33.72 1.75 14.95
C LEU A 160 -32.22 1.57 15.23
N PRO A 161 -31.46 0.88 14.37
CA PRO A 161 -30.02 0.77 14.54
C PRO A 161 -29.49 2.19 14.59
N THR A 162 -28.98 2.59 15.75
CA THR A 162 -28.20 3.81 15.89
C THR A 162 -26.95 3.58 15.07
N LEU A 163 -27.01 3.98 13.80
CA LEU A 163 -25.85 4.11 12.93
C LEU A 163 -24.88 4.99 13.69
N LYS A 164 -23.88 4.36 14.33
CA LYS A 164 -22.74 5.05 14.89
C LYS A 164 -22.18 5.83 13.72
N VAL A 165 -22.38 7.15 13.75
CA VAL A 165 -21.71 8.07 12.85
C VAL A 165 -20.23 7.83 13.12
N GLU A 166 -19.58 7.04 12.26
CA GLU A 166 -18.14 6.81 12.28
C GLU A 166 -17.49 8.17 12.00
N LYS A 167 -17.28 8.93 13.07
CA LYS A 167 -16.69 10.26 13.01
C LYS A 167 -15.21 10.12 12.70
N GLY A 168 -14.93 10.11 11.41
CA GLY A 168 -13.59 10.15 10.84
C GLY A 168 -13.58 9.38 9.54
N LEU A 169 -13.62 10.10 8.40
CA LEU A 169 -13.36 9.49 7.10
C LEU A 169 -11.93 8.94 7.14
N LYS A 170 -11.80 7.63 7.40
CA LYS A 170 -10.52 6.93 7.34
C LYS A 170 -9.95 7.15 5.95
N LYS A 171 -8.72 7.65 5.88
CA LYS A 171 -8.04 7.88 4.60
C LYS A 171 -7.85 6.53 3.93
N ARG A 172 -8.44 6.37 2.74
CA ARG A 172 -8.37 5.15 1.92
C ARG A 172 -7.63 5.46 0.64
N GLU A 173 -6.64 4.64 0.32
CA GLU A 173 -5.83 4.77 -0.88
C GLU A 173 -5.78 3.42 -1.59
N VAL A 174 -6.03 3.39 -2.88
CA VAL A 174 -5.95 2.15 -3.67
C VAL A 174 -4.65 2.13 -4.43
N TRP A 175 -3.92 1.05 -4.27
CA TRP A 175 -2.63 0.77 -4.86
C TRP A 175 -2.76 -0.41 -5.83
N GLN A 176 -2.28 -0.25 -7.06
CA GLN A 176 -2.34 -1.29 -8.08
C GLN A 176 -1.10 -1.18 -8.98
N TRP A 177 -0.26 -2.21 -9.01
CA TRP A 177 1.01 -2.15 -9.73
C TRP A 177 0.85 -2.15 -11.26
N ARG A 178 -0.07 -2.98 -11.76
CA ARG A 178 -0.38 -3.09 -13.20
C ARG A 178 -1.86 -3.37 -13.42
N GLU A 179 -2.34 -3.04 -14.61
CA GLU A 179 -3.68 -3.44 -15.04
C GLU A 179 -3.80 -4.97 -15.05
N GLY A 180 -4.96 -5.47 -14.63
CA GLY A 180 -5.22 -6.91 -14.47
C GLY A 180 -4.63 -7.55 -13.22
N HIS A 181 -3.90 -6.79 -12.38
CA HIS A 181 -3.47 -7.25 -11.06
C HIS A 181 -4.46 -6.87 -9.98
N ASP A 182 -4.49 -7.65 -8.90
CA ASP A 182 -5.31 -7.35 -7.73
C ASP A 182 -4.95 -5.94 -7.22
N GLY A 183 -5.98 -5.13 -7.02
CA GLY A 183 -5.82 -3.83 -6.35
C GLY A 183 -5.78 -4.03 -4.84
N TYR A 184 -4.98 -3.24 -4.16
CA TYR A 184 -4.86 -3.24 -2.71
C TYR A 184 -5.37 -1.92 -2.14
N GLU A 185 -6.28 -1.98 -1.19
CA GLU A 185 -6.74 -0.82 -0.45
C GLU A 185 -5.94 -0.68 0.84
N PHE A 186 -5.31 0.48 1.02
CA PHE A 186 -4.55 0.85 2.20
C PHE A 186 -5.44 1.73 3.07
N VAL A 187 -5.74 1.25 4.26
CA VAL A 187 -6.60 1.93 5.23
C VAL A 187 -5.76 2.29 6.44
N HIS A 188 -5.70 3.58 6.77
CA HIS A 188 -5.05 4.03 7.99
C HIS A 188 -6.06 4.10 9.14
N GLY A 189 -5.79 3.38 10.23
CA GLY A 189 -6.59 3.33 11.45
C GLY A 189 -5.79 3.69 12.71
N ASP A 190 -6.32 3.32 13.87
CA ASP A 190 -5.71 3.64 15.17
C ASP A 190 -4.45 2.83 15.45
N HIS A 191 -4.35 1.63 14.85
CA HIS A 191 -3.23 0.70 15.07
C HIS A 191 -2.16 0.76 13.97
N GLY A 192 -2.34 1.62 12.96
CA GLY A 192 -1.43 1.73 11.82
C GLY A 192 -2.15 1.52 10.49
N TRP A 193 -1.49 0.83 9.56
CA TRP A 193 -2.02 0.56 8.23
C TRP A 193 -2.56 -0.86 8.11
N GLU A 194 -3.68 -1.00 7.41
CA GLU A 194 -4.22 -2.29 6.98
C GLU A 194 -4.22 -2.34 5.45
N ILE A 195 -3.78 -3.48 4.89
CA ILE A 195 -3.86 -3.76 3.45
C ILE A 195 -4.99 -4.74 3.21
N ILE A 196 -5.96 -4.34 2.41
CA ILE A 196 -7.10 -5.17 2.02
C ILE A 196 -6.98 -5.46 0.52
N ASN A 197 -7.02 -6.73 0.11
CA ASN A 197 -7.10 -7.09 -1.31
C ASN A 197 -8.54 -6.81 -1.80
N ARG A 198 -8.68 -6.01 -2.86
CA ARG A 198 -10.00 -5.62 -3.38
C ARG A 198 -10.77 -6.76 -4.02
N SER A 199 -10.08 -7.71 -4.64
CA SER A 199 -10.71 -8.84 -5.33
C SER A 199 -11.31 -9.83 -4.32
N SER A 200 -10.58 -10.12 -3.23
CA SER A 200 -11.01 -11.08 -2.21
C SER A 200 -11.67 -10.44 -0.99
N SER A 201 -11.56 -9.12 -0.82
CA SER A 201 -11.96 -8.39 0.40
C SER A 201 -11.31 -8.94 1.68
N THR A 202 -10.16 -9.61 1.56
CA THR A 202 -9.42 -10.17 2.70
C THR A 202 -8.21 -9.31 3.05
N THR A 203 -7.85 -9.32 4.34
CA THR A 203 -6.66 -8.63 4.85
C THR A 203 -5.40 -9.32 4.34
N SER A 204 -4.68 -8.64 3.46
CA SER A 204 -3.40 -9.10 2.89
C SER A 204 -2.20 -8.75 3.76
N GLY A 205 -2.37 -7.83 4.70
CA GLY A 205 -1.33 -7.48 5.65
C GLY A 205 -1.68 -6.29 6.53
N SER A 206 -0.80 -5.98 7.47
CA SER A 206 -0.92 -4.84 8.35
C SER A 206 0.48 -4.29 8.69
N LEU A 207 0.58 -2.98 8.92
CA LEU A 207 1.77 -2.33 9.46
C LEU A 207 1.36 -1.65 10.76
N SER A 208 1.76 -2.21 11.89
CA SER A 208 1.48 -1.64 13.20
C SER A 208 2.49 -0.55 13.54
N VAL A 209 2.04 0.70 13.59
CA VAL A 209 2.87 1.86 13.89
C VAL A 209 2.47 2.43 15.25
N PRO A 210 3.36 2.47 16.26
CA PRO A 210 3.04 3.05 17.55
C PRO A 210 2.81 4.56 17.42
N TYR A 211 1.59 5.02 17.68
CA TYR A 211 1.17 6.39 17.37
C TYR A 211 1.82 7.46 18.26
N ARG A 212 2.42 7.10 19.40
CA ARG A 212 3.15 8.05 20.26
C ARG A 212 4.36 7.40 20.93
N PRO A 213 5.48 8.12 21.09
CA PRO A 213 6.45 7.76 22.11
C PRO A 213 5.71 7.84 23.45
N HIS A 214 5.52 6.68 24.10
CA HIS A 214 5.05 6.68 25.46
C HIS A 214 6.08 7.45 26.30
N ILE A 215 5.63 8.53 26.95
CA ILE A 215 6.48 9.37 27.82
C ILE A 215 7.14 8.51 28.92
N PHE A 216 6.51 7.38 29.25
CA PHE A 216 7.03 6.38 30.15
C PHE A 216 6.85 4.99 29.51
N GLY A 217 7.95 4.34 29.13
CA GLY A 217 7.97 2.98 28.60
C GLY A 217 8.86 2.81 27.38
N LYS A 218 9.30 1.58 27.12
CA LYS A 218 10.01 1.24 25.88
C LYS A 218 9.03 1.36 24.71
N PRO A 219 9.38 2.05 23.60
CA PRO A 219 8.50 2.13 22.45
C PRO A 219 8.25 0.73 21.89
N LYS A 220 6.99 0.43 21.55
CA LYS A 220 6.65 -0.81 20.85
C LYS A 220 7.35 -0.81 19.48
N ALA A 221 7.93 -1.94 19.09
CA ALA A 221 8.53 -2.04 17.77
C ALA A 221 7.45 -1.93 16.68
N VAL A 222 7.85 -1.42 15.50
CA VAL A 222 6.98 -1.41 14.32
C VAL A 222 6.98 -2.81 13.73
N THR A 223 5.80 -3.41 13.64
CA THR A 223 5.61 -4.77 13.11
C THR A 223 4.87 -4.70 11.78
N LEU A 224 5.39 -5.41 10.79
CA LEU A 224 4.80 -5.60 9.48
C LEU A 224 4.38 -7.07 9.35
N GLU A 225 3.10 -7.29 9.06
CA GLU A 225 2.56 -8.61 8.77
C GLU A 225 2.07 -8.63 7.32
N LEU A 226 2.50 -9.63 6.55
CA LEU A 226 2.02 -9.87 5.19
C LEU A 226 1.54 -11.32 5.07
N SER A 227 0.40 -11.52 4.39
CA SER A 227 -0.11 -12.85 4.10
C SER A 227 0.80 -13.57 3.10
N SER A 228 0.85 -14.90 3.18
CA SER A 228 1.67 -15.71 2.26
C SER A 228 1.26 -15.54 0.80
N GLU A 229 -0.03 -15.32 0.55
CA GLU A 229 -0.56 -15.05 -0.79
C GLU A 229 -0.06 -13.70 -1.32
N ALA A 230 -0.12 -12.65 -0.49
CA ALA A 230 0.32 -11.31 -0.86
C ALA A 230 1.82 -11.26 -1.16
N LEU A 231 2.62 -11.99 -0.36
CA LEU A 231 4.07 -12.10 -0.59
C LEU A 231 4.39 -12.73 -1.94
N ARG A 232 3.75 -13.86 -2.26
CA ARG A 232 4.02 -14.56 -3.53
C ARG A 232 3.65 -13.73 -4.75
N LYS A 233 2.63 -12.90 -4.64
CA LYS A 233 2.12 -12.10 -5.76
C LYS A 233 2.91 -10.80 -5.95
N ASP A 234 3.00 -9.98 -4.90
CA ASP A 234 3.37 -8.56 -5.02
C ASP A 234 4.21 -8.05 -3.84
N GLU A 235 5.03 -8.91 -3.20
CA GLU A 235 5.85 -8.57 -2.02
C GLU A 235 6.59 -7.23 -2.14
N VAL A 236 7.47 -7.09 -3.14
CA VAL A 236 8.31 -5.90 -3.30
C VAL A 236 7.45 -4.65 -3.51
N PHE A 237 6.37 -4.76 -4.29
CA PHE A 237 5.46 -3.65 -4.52
C PHE A 237 4.75 -3.22 -3.24
N LEU A 238 4.19 -4.16 -2.48
CA LEU A 238 3.49 -3.90 -1.23
C LEU A 238 4.41 -3.26 -0.20
N LEU A 239 5.66 -3.73 -0.08
CA LEU A 239 6.67 -3.12 0.78
C LEU A 239 6.92 -1.65 0.42
N LEU A 240 7.18 -1.35 -0.86
CA LEU A 240 7.40 0.02 -1.31
C LEU A 240 6.17 0.91 -1.13
N ALA A 241 4.96 0.41 -1.43
CA ALA A 241 3.71 1.15 -1.25
C ALA A 241 3.47 1.47 0.23
N MET A 242 3.80 0.55 1.14
CA MET A 242 3.67 0.76 2.58
C MET A 242 4.68 1.78 3.10
N ILE A 243 5.95 1.65 2.71
CA ILE A 243 7.01 2.61 3.04
C ILE A 243 6.61 4.01 2.55
N TYR A 244 6.12 4.11 1.31
CA TYR A 244 5.66 5.36 0.75
C TYR A 244 4.52 5.98 1.57
N SER A 245 3.51 5.17 1.89
CA SER A 245 2.31 5.62 2.62
C SER A 245 2.65 6.11 4.03
N GLU A 246 3.47 5.36 4.75
CA GLU A 246 3.89 5.73 6.11
C GLU A 246 4.80 6.96 6.11
N ALA A 247 5.76 7.03 5.21
CA ALA A 247 6.65 8.18 5.09
C ALA A 247 5.90 9.48 4.72
N LYS A 248 4.84 9.38 3.91
CA LYS A 248 3.94 10.52 3.59
C LYS A 248 3.07 10.93 4.78
N ARG A 249 2.66 9.98 5.62
CA ARG A 249 1.95 10.30 6.87
C ARG A 249 2.84 11.09 7.83
N GLN A 250 4.09 10.65 8.01
CA GLN A 250 5.07 11.32 8.87
C GLN A 250 5.39 12.74 8.42
N GLU A 251 5.48 13.00 7.11
CA GLU A 251 5.63 14.35 6.55
C GLU A 251 4.48 15.27 6.99
N LYS A 252 3.23 14.81 6.82
CA LYS A 252 2.05 15.60 7.19
C LYS A 252 2.00 15.93 8.68
N THR A 253 2.38 15.00 9.55
CA THR A 253 2.43 15.25 10.99
C THR A 253 3.47 16.32 11.34
N THR A 254 4.62 16.31 10.67
CA THR A 254 5.69 17.30 10.91
C THR A 254 5.24 18.69 10.49
N GLU A 255 4.57 18.81 9.34
CA GLU A 255 3.99 20.08 8.87
C GLU A 255 3.00 20.67 9.88
N THR A 256 2.06 19.86 10.40
CA THR A 256 1.07 20.34 11.36
C THR A 256 1.68 20.81 12.68
N VAL A 257 2.76 20.18 13.15
CA VAL A 257 3.43 20.58 14.39
C VAL A 257 4.15 21.92 14.21
N LEU A 258 4.80 22.13 13.05
CA LEU A 258 5.46 23.39 12.75
C LEU A 258 4.45 24.55 12.61
N GLU A 259 3.31 24.32 11.97
CA GLU A 259 2.25 25.32 11.84
C GLU A 259 1.68 25.73 13.21
N ILE A 260 1.45 24.77 14.12
CA ILE A 260 1.01 25.05 15.50
C ILE A 260 2.07 25.85 16.27
N HIS A 261 3.35 25.52 16.12
CA HIS A 261 4.43 26.27 16.78
C HIS A 261 4.58 27.69 16.26
N LEU A 262 4.49 27.90 14.94
CA LEU A 262 4.57 29.24 14.34
C LEU A 262 3.38 30.11 14.76
N THR A 263 2.16 29.56 14.70
CA THR A 263 0.96 30.29 15.15
C THR A 263 0.97 30.60 16.65
N ALA A 264 1.53 29.72 17.49
CA ALA A 264 1.67 29.98 18.92
C ALA A 264 2.71 31.07 19.21
N LEU A 265 3.80 31.15 18.41
CA LEU A 265 4.79 32.22 18.52
C LEU A 265 4.20 33.57 18.08
N ASP A 266 3.47 33.61 16.97
CA ASP A 266 2.81 34.84 16.48
C ASP A 266 1.77 35.38 17.47
N ALA A 267 1.11 34.50 18.24
CA ALA A 267 0.15 34.91 19.27
C ALA A 267 0.81 35.44 20.57
N ALA A 268 2.11 35.23 20.75
CA ALA A 268 2.85 35.64 21.95
C ALA A 268 3.55 37.01 21.80
N PHE A 269 3.63 37.55 20.59
CA PHE A 269 4.21 38.86 20.26
C PHE A 269 3.14 39.86 19.87
#